data_AF-A0A2S7UVU8-F1
#
_entry.id   AF-A0A2S7UVU8-F1
#
_cell.length_a   1.000
_cell.length_b   1.000
_cell.length_c   1.000
_cell.angle_alpha   90.00
_cell.angle_beta   90.00
_cell.angle_gamma   90.00
#
_symmetry.space_group_name_H-M   'P 1'
#
loop_
_entity.id
_entity.type
_entity.pdbx_description
1 polymer ?
#
loop_
_entity_poly.entity_id
_entity_poly.type
_entity_poly.pdbx_seq_one_letter_code
_entity_poly.pdbx_strand_id
1 'polypeptide(L)' 'MSTNQSNQNIFRFILLKGVLGWGIPTAIVFQLIMHLTGERNFFDGLISSIIIFPITGIFFGYFLWKSKSKKSLKQ' A
#
# COMPACT_ATOMS: atom_id res chain seq x y z
N MET A 1 23.98 -4.72 19.16
CA MET A 1 23.46 -3.71 18.22
C MET A 1 22.83 -4.46 17.03
N SER A 2 21.52 -4.78 17.06
CA SER A 2 20.95 -5.75 16.09
C SER A 2 19.44 -5.60 15.78
N THR A 3 18.69 -4.75 16.48
CA THR A 3 17.23 -4.61 16.25
C THR A 3 16.87 -3.63 15.12
N ASN A 4 17.64 -2.55 14.95
CA ASN A 4 17.34 -1.49 13.98
C ASN A 4 17.37 -1.94 12.52
N GLN A 5 18.24 -2.88 12.16
CA GLN A 5 18.41 -3.31 10.77
C GLN A 5 17.20 -4.11 10.25
N SER A 6 16.57 -4.91 11.13
CA SER A 6 15.34 -5.66 10.81
C SER A 6 14.15 -4.72 10.60
N ASN A 7 13.99 -3.72 11.47
CA ASN A 7 12.90 -2.75 11.39
C ASN A 7 13.00 -1.90 10.11
N GLN A 8 14.21 -1.46 9.73
CA GLN A 8 14.43 -0.73 8.47
C GLN A 8 14.02 -1.55 7.24
N ASN A 9 14.28 -2.87 7.25
CA ASN A 9 13.84 -3.76 6.17
C ASN A 9 12.31 -3.91 6.12
N ILE A 10 11.65 -3.95 7.28
CA ILE A 10 10.19 -4.01 7.38
C ILE A 10 9.57 -2.72 6.84
N PHE A 11 10.01 -1.56 7.32
CA PHE A 11 9.50 -0.26 6.85
C PHE A 11 9.72 -0.10 5.34
N ARG A 12 10.91 -0.41 4.84
CA ARG A 12 11.21 -0.34 3.41
C ARG A 12 10.33 -1.31 2.60
N PHE A 13 10.06 -2.51 3.11
CA PHE A 13 9.15 -3.45 2.45
C PHE A 13 7.73 -2.92 2.40
N ILE A 14 7.21 -2.40 3.50
CA ILE A 14 5.85 -1.83 3.58
C ILE A 14 5.71 -0.64 2.63
N LEU A 15 6.70 0.26 2.61
CA LEU A 15 6.67 1.44 1.75
C LEU A 15 6.74 1.06 0.26
N LEU A 16 7.65 0.16 -0.12
CA LEU A 16 7.83 -0.23 -1.52
C LEU A 16 6.72 -1.17 -2.03
N LYS A 17 6.34 -2.19 -1.26
CA LYS A 17 5.40 -3.23 -1.70
C LYS A 17 3.95 -2.93 -1.30
N GLY A 18 3.74 -2.28 -0.17
CA GLY A 18 2.42 -1.88 0.30
C GLY A 18 1.98 -0.55 -0.28
N VAL A 19 2.71 0.53 0.02
CA VAL A 19 2.29 1.88 -0.38
C VAL A 19 2.53 2.14 -1.87
N LEU A 20 3.76 2.03 -2.34
CA LEU A 20 4.13 2.33 -3.73
C LEU A 20 3.67 1.24 -4.71
N GLY A 21 3.77 -0.03 -4.30
CA GLY A 21 3.43 -1.17 -5.16
C GLY A 21 1.96 -1.54 -5.23
N TRP A 22 1.14 -1.11 -4.25
CA TRP A 22 -0.28 -1.44 -4.19
C TRP A 22 -1.15 -0.20 -3.96
N GLY A 23 -0.88 0.58 -2.91
CA GLY A 23 -1.67 1.77 -2.55
C GLY A 23 -1.78 2.81 -3.67
N ILE A 24 -0.66 3.28 -4.24
CA ILE A 24 -0.69 4.29 -5.30
C ILE A 24 -1.37 3.77 -6.58
N PRO A 25 -1.01 2.60 -7.14
CA PRO A 25 -1.72 2.05 -8.30
C PRO A 25 -3.22 1.86 -8.07
N THR A 26 -3.62 1.36 -6.90
CA THR A 26 -5.04 1.19 -6.57
C THR A 26 -5.76 2.54 -6.47
N ALA A 27 -5.13 3.57 -5.92
CA ALA A 27 -5.69 4.92 -5.89
C ALA A 27 -5.97 5.46 -7.29
N ILE A 28 -5.00 5.30 -8.21
CA ILE A 28 -5.14 5.75 -9.60
C ILE A 28 -6.24 4.98 -10.31
N VAL A 29 -6.27 3.64 -10.17
CA VAL A 29 -7.30 2.80 -10.79
C VAL A 29 -8.68 3.12 -10.23
N PHE A 30 -8.81 3.30 -8.92
CA PHE A 30 -10.08 3.66 -8.29
C PHE A 30 -10.59 5.01 -8.79
N GLN A 31 -9.71 6.01 -8.88
CA GLN A 31 -10.07 7.32 -9.38
C GLN A 31 -10.45 7.28 -10.87
N LEU A 32 -9.77 6.47 -11.66
CA LEU A 32 -10.12 6.22 -13.05
C LEU A 32 -11.51 5.59 -13.17
N ILE A 33 -11.82 4.57 -12.37
CA ILE A 33 -13.15 3.94 -12.35
C ILE A 33 -14.22 4.95 -11.94
N MET A 34 -13.98 5.74 -10.90
CA MET A 34 -14.94 6.75 -10.44
C MET A 34 -15.19 7.83 -11.48
N HIS A 35 -14.16 8.22 -12.23
CA HIS A 35 -14.30 9.17 -13.32
C HIS A 35 -15.05 8.59 -14.53
N LEU A 36 -14.85 7.30 -14.82
CA LEU A 36 -15.53 6.63 -15.94
C LEU A 36 -16.99 6.25 -15.61
N THR A 37 -17.32 6.05 -14.33
CA THR A 37 -18.64 5.57 -13.88
C THR A 37 -19.51 6.63 -13.24
N GLY A 38 -18.99 7.84 -12.97
CA GLY A 38 -19.73 8.92 -12.34
C GLY A 38 -19.48 10.29 -12.96
N GLU A 39 -20.38 11.24 -12.73
CA GLU A 39 -20.25 12.64 -13.15
C GLU A 39 -19.26 13.46 -12.30
N ARG A 40 -18.39 12.80 -11.53
CA ARG A 40 -17.39 13.49 -10.69
C ARG A 40 -16.11 13.72 -11.48
N ASN A 41 -15.53 14.91 -11.33
CA ASN A 41 -14.26 15.23 -11.98
C ASN A 41 -13.18 14.29 -11.46
N PHE A 42 -12.23 13.92 -12.32
CA PHE A 42 -11.11 13.05 -11.94
C PHE A 42 -10.31 13.57 -10.74
N PHE A 43 -10.29 14.90 -10.54
CA PHE A 43 -9.60 15.53 -9.42
C PHE A 43 -10.45 15.58 -8.14
N ASP A 44 -11.77 15.44 -8.24
CA ASP A 44 -12.66 15.42 -7.07
C ASP A 44 -12.46 14.13 -6.29
N GLY A 45 -11.88 14.26 -5.11
CA GLY A 45 -11.54 13.12 -4.23
C GLY A 45 -10.18 12.50 -4.48
N LEU A 46 -9.37 13.02 -5.41
CA LEU A 46 -8.02 12.49 -5.68
C LEU A 46 -7.13 12.61 -4.44
N ILE A 47 -7.25 13.70 -3.67
CA ILE A 47 -6.57 13.89 -2.39
C ILE A 47 -7.00 12.81 -1.39
N SER A 48 -8.30 12.56 -1.25
CA SER A 48 -8.83 11.53 -0.36
C SER A 48 -8.33 10.14 -0.75
N SER A 49 -8.32 9.82 -2.05
CA SER A 49 -7.81 8.56 -2.60
C SER A 49 -6.32 8.40 -2.32
N ILE A 50 -5.50 9.43 -2.56
CA ILE A 50 -4.05 9.42 -2.28
C ILE A 50 -3.73 9.38 -0.77
N ILE A 51 -4.68 9.65 0.11
CA ILE A 51 -4.47 9.49 1.55
C ILE A 51 -4.94 8.10 1.98
N ILE A 52 -6.18 7.73 1.63
CA ILE A 52 -6.81 6.49 2.08
C ILE A 52 -6.07 5.27 1.55
N PHE A 53 -5.81 5.19 0.25
CA PHE A 53 -5.21 3.98 -0.35
C PHE A 53 -3.76 3.72 0.08
N PRO A 54 -2.90 4.73 0.26
CA PRO A 54 -1.60 4.55 0.91
C PRO A 54 -1.71 4.07 2.35
N ILE A 55 -2.67 4.56 3.15
CA ILE A 55 -2.91 4.05 4.50
C ILE A 55 -3.28 2.56 4.46
N THR A 56 -4.21 2.16 3.60
CA THR A 56 -4.54 0.74 3.41
C THR A 56 -3.35 -0.06 2.86
N GLY A 57 -2.51 0.56 2.03
CA GLY A 57 -1.25 0.01 1.53
C GLY A 57 -0.24 -0.26 2.64
N ILE A 58 -0.18 0.57 3.69
CA ILE A 58 0.67 0.31 4.88
C ILE A 58 0.22 -0.97 5.58
N PHE A 59 -1.08 -1.10 5.87
CA PHE A 59 -1.64 -2.30 6.51
C PHE A 59 -1.45 -3.54 5.66
N PHE A 60 -1.68 -3.44 4.35
CA PHE A 60 -1.48 -4.52 3.41
C PHE A 60 -0.01 -4.96 3.34
N GLY A 61 0.92 -4.00 3.22
CA GLY A 61 2.36 -4.28 3.22
C GLY A 61 2.82 -4.98 4.51
N TYR A 62 2.28 -4.55 5.66
CA TYR A 62 2.58 -5.19 6.95
C TYR A 62 2.04 -6.63 7.00
N PHE A 63 0.80 -6.85 6.56
CA PHE A 63 0.21 -8.19 6.49
C PHE A 63 0.99 -9.12 5.56
N LEU A 64 1.39 -8.60 4.39
CA LEU A 64 2.18 -9.34 3.40
C LEU A 64 3.54 -9.73 3.96
N TRP A 65 4.21 -8.83 4.67
CA TRP A 65 5.47 -9.11 5.36
C TRP A 65 5.29 -10.22 6.40
N LYS A 66 4.28 -10.11 7.27
CA LYS A 66 3.97 -11.12 8.30
C LYS A 66 3.70 -12.50 7.70
N SER A 67 2.99 -12.56 6.58
CA SER A 67 2.73 -13.80 5.85
C SER A 67 4.02 -14.40 5.27
N LYS A 68 4.89 -13.56 4.70
CA LYS A 68 6.19 -13.98 4.14
C LYS A 68 7.12 -14.54 5.23
N SER A 69 7.20 -13.89 6.39
CA SER A 69 7.96 -14.39 7.55
C SER A 69 7.45 -15.74 8.04
N LYS A 70 6.13 -15.99 8.00
CA LYS A 70 5.53 -17.27 8.36
C LYS A 70 5.85 -18.38 7.35
N LYS A 71 5.97 -18.03 6.06
CA LYS A 71 6.28 -18.98 4.98
C LYS A 71 7.75 -19.42 5.00
N SER A 72 8.66 -18.56 5.45
CA SER A 72 10.10 -18.88 5.58
C SER A 72 10.43 -19.83 6.73
N LEU A 73 9.50 -20.08 7.67
CA LEU A 73 9.66 -21.02 8.78
C LEU A 73 9.00 -22.39 8.50
N LYS A 74 8.48 -22.59 7.28
CA LYS A 74 7.77 -23.81 6.87
C LYS A 74 8.41 -24.53 5.67
N GLN A 75 9.61 -24.11 5.29
CA GLN A 75 10.52 -24.80 4.36
C GLN A 75 11.68 -25.37 5.15
#